data_AF-U3U0E6-F1
#
_entry.id   AF-U3U0E6-F1
#
_cell.length_a   1.000
_cell.length_b   1.000
_cell.length_c   1.000
_cell.angle_alpha   90.00
_cell.angle_beta   90.00
_cell.angle_gamma   90.00
#
_symmetry.space_group_name_H-M   'P 1'
#
loop_
_entity.id
_entity.type
_entity.pdbx_description
1 polymer ?
#
loop_
_entity_poly.entity_id
_entity_poly.type
_entity_poly.pdbx_seq_one_letter_code
_entity_poly.pdbx_strand_id
1 'polypeptide(L)'
;MMLLWFIILAVLGARSIINNSEVLKAMNPYWALHFFIQYKTVSFFALGAVVLAITGVEALYADMGHFGKFPIRLAWFVVVLPSLVLNYFGQGALLLEHPEAIKNPFFLLAPDWALIPMLILATLATVIASQAVISGVFSLTRQAVLLGYLPPMRIVHTSEEESGQIYIPVINWLLYFSVVIVIVGFEHSSNLAAAYGIAVTGTMVLTAILCSTVAIQNWHWNRYLVVLILIAMLCIDVSLFSANLVKVFSGGWLTLALIMFIVMTTWKSERFHLLRRMHEHGNSLEKSPPVRVPGTAIYMSRALNVIPFAMLHNLKHNKVQAFIATLVMMLLLRGVTMVYTNGSPINTGFSDNADLFGWFGIGRPLGIPTPVWLMAVVFALAWYMLHHTRLGRYIYALGGNEAATRLSGINVNRVKVIVYSLCGLLAALAGTIEVARLSSAQPTAGTGYELDAIAAVVLVVGFDGTADGVKAVESGKLSATVAQMPDKIGMIGVDTADKVLKGEKVQAINPVDLKLVTK
;
A
#
# COMPACT_ATOMS: atom_id res chain seq x y z
N MET A 1 -9.99 -29.80 -6.41
CA MET A 1 -11.42 -29.47 -6.20
C MET A 1 -12.09 -29.09 -7.52
N MET A 2 -11.78 -27.95 -8.16
CA MET A 2 -12.50 -27.50 -9.37
C MET A 2 -12.50 -28.51 -10.53
N LEU A 3 -11.42 -29.28 -10.71
CA LEU A 3 -11.38 -30.35 -11.69
C LEU A 3 -12.45 -31.44 -11.43
N LEU A 4 -12.62 -31.83 -10.16
CA LEU A 4 -13.66 -32.79 -9.75
C LEU A 4 -15.06 -32.24 -10.05
N TRP A 5 -15.29 -30.95 -9.76
CA TRP A 5 -16.54 -30.27 -10.09
C TRP A 5 -16.86 -30.38 -11.59
N PHE A 6 -15.94 -29.99 -12.47
CA PHE A 6 -16.18 -30.05 -13.91
C PHE A 6 -16.33 -31.47 -14.45
N ILE A 7 -15.56 -32.44 -13.94
CA ILE A 7 -15.72 -33.86 -14.32
C ILE A 7 -17.13 -34.36 -13.96
N ILE A 8 -17.63 -34.04 -12.76
CA ILE A 8 -18.98 -34.46 -12.35
C ILE A 8 -20.05 -33.81 -13.24
N LEU A 9 -19.91 -32.52 -13.56
CA LEU A 9 -20.82 -31.84 -14.50
C LEU A 9 -20.83 -32.52 -15.87
N ALA A 10 -19.65 -32.89 -16.39
CA ALA A 10 -19.50 -33.57 -17.66
C ALA A 10 -20.14 -34.96 -17.65
N VAL A 11 -19.92 -35.76 -16.59
CA VAL A 11 -20.45 -37.11 -16.46
C VAL A 11 -21.98 -37.11 -16.36
N LEU A 12 -22.55 -36.23 -15.54
CA LEU A 12 -24.02 -36.12 -15.41
C LEU A 12 -24.67 -35.58 -16.69
N GLY A 13 -24.02 -34.59 -17.32
CA GLY A 13 -24.45 -34.07 -18.61
C GLY A 13 -24.46 -35.15 -19.69
N ALA A 14 -23.36 -35.89 -19.83
CA ALA A 14 -23.22 -36.97 -20.79
C ALA A 14 -24.25 -38.10 -20.55
N ARG A 15 -24.48 -38.48 -19.29
CA ARG A 15 -25.50 -39.48 -18.94
C ARG A 15 -26.89 -39.07 -19.44
N SER A 16 -27.29 -37.81 -19.21
CA SER A 16 -28.60 -37.33 -19.66
C SER A 16 -28.70 -37.20 -21.18
N ILE A 17 -27.61 -36.80 -21.85
CA ILE A 17 -27.55 -36.75 -23.33
C ILE A 17 -27.69 -38.14 -23.94
N ILE A 18 -27.10 -39.18 -23.33
CA ILE A 18 -27.24 -40.57 -23.80
C ILE A 18 -28.70 -41.02 -23.73
N ASN A 19 -29.42 -40.63 -22.68
CA ASN A 19 -30.84 -40.96 -22.53
C ASN A 19 -31.70 -40.27 -23.60
N ASN A 20 -31.41 -38.99 -23.91
CA ASN A 20 -32.13 -38.26 -24.95
C ASN A 20 -31.16 -37.50 -25.88
N SER A 21 -30.71 -38.20 -26.92
CA SER A 21 -29.73 -37.70 -27.89
C SER A 21 -30.28 -36.63 -28.84
N GLU A 22 -31.61 -36.40 -28.83
CA GLU A 22 -32.24 -35.37 -29.66
C GLU A 22 -31.73 -33.97 -29.31
N VAL A 23 -31.31 -33.74 -28.06
CA VAL A 23 -30.75 -32.45 -27.66
C VAL A 23 -29.53 -32.03 -28.47
N LEU A 24 -28.76 -32.97 -29.03
CA LEU A 24 -27.60 -32.68 -29.87
C LEU A 24 -27.97 -31.93 -31.15
N LYS A 25 -29.23 -32.02 -31.61
CA LYS A 25 -29.72 -31.22 -32.73
C LYS A 25 -29.59 -29.72 -32.46
N ALA A 26 -29.54 -29.27 -31.20
CA ALA A 26 -29.32 -27.88 -30.83
C ALA A 26 -27.97 -27.31 -31.29
N MET A 27 -26.99 -28.15 -31.68
CA MET A 27 -25.75 -27.70 -32.32
C MET A 27 -25.99 -27.08 -33.70
N ASN A 28 -27.10 -27.40 -34.36
CA ASN A 28 -27.46 -26.80 -35.63
C ASN A 28 -28.07 -25.40 -35.40
N PRO A 29 -27.46 -24.33 -35.93
CA PRO A 29 -27.95 -22.94 -35.76
C PRO A 29 -29.36 -22.72 -36.31
N TYR A 30 -29.87 -23.62 -37.15
CA TYR A 30 -31.27 -23.64 -37.59
C TYR A 30 -32.25 -23.55 -36.41
N TRP A 31 -32.01 -24.27 -35.31
CA TRP A 31 -32.92 -24.26 -34.15
C TRP A 31 -32.95 -22.91 -33.45
N ALA A 32 -31.80 -22.23 -33.35
CA ALA A 32 -31.74 -20.89 -32.81
C ALA A 32 -32.51 -19.91 -33.70
N LEU A 33 -32.27 -19.94 -35.02
CA LEU A 33 -32.99 -19.09 -35.98
C LEU A 33 -34.50 -19.35 -35.97
N HIS A 34 -34.92 -20.63 -35.97
CA HIS A 34 -36.32 -21.03 -35.89
C HIS A 34 -36.96 -20.52 -34.60
N PHE A 35 -36.26 -20.61 -33.47
CA PHE A 35 -36.73 -20.08 -32.19
C PHE A 35 -36.96 -18.55 -32.26
N PHE A 36 -36.05 -17.80 -32.87
CA PHE A 36 -36.22 -16.34 -33.06
C PHE A 36 -37.38 -15.99 -33.99
N ILE A 37 -37.55 -16.72 -35.10
CA ILE A 37 -38.62 -16.47 -36.07
C ILE A 37 -39.99 -16.80 -35.47
N GLN A 38 -40.08 -17.91 -34.73
CA GLN A 38 -41.34 -18.41 -34.18
C GLN A 38 -41.79 -17.60 -32.95
N TYR A 39 -40.88 -17.35 -32.01
CA TYR A 39 -41.23 -16.80 -30.69
C TYR A 39 -40.96 -15.29 -30.54
N LYS A 40 -40.33 -14.64 -31.53
CA LYS A 40 -40.12 -13.19 -31.67
C LYS A 40 -39.75 -12.49 -30.34
N THR A 41 -40.74 -11.89 -29.69
CA THR A 41 -40.60 -11.14 -28.43
C THR A 41 -40.11 -12.01 -27.29
N VAL A 42 -40.60 -13.25 -27.16
CA VAL A 42 -40.18 -14.17 -26.09
C VAL A 42 -38.70 -14.55 -26.27
N SER A 43 -38.28 -14.81 -27.51
CA SER A 43 -36.88 -15.08 -27.84
C SER A 43 -35.95 -13.89 -27.57
N PHE A 44 -36.44 -12.65 -27.73
CA PHE A 44 -35.70 -11.45 -27.33
C PHE A 44 -35.49 -11.38 -25.81
N PHE A 45 -36.53 -11.66 -25.00
CA PHE A 45 -36.38 -11.70 -23.55
C PHE A 45 -35.52 -12.88 -23.08
N ALA A 46 -35.57 -14.02 -23.77
CA ALA A 46 -34.76 -15.19 -23.49
C ALA A 46 -33.26 -14.90 -23.66
N LEU A 47 -32.85 -14.08 -24.64
CA LEU A 47 -31.46 -13.63 -24.79
C LEU A 47 -30.94 -12.96 -23.51
N GLY A 48 -31.79 -12.22 -22.80
CA GLY A 48 -31.43 -11.60 -21.52
C GLY A 48 -31.14 -12.61 -20.41
N ALA A 49 -31.67 -13.83 -20.48
CA ALA A 49 -31.35 -14.92 -19.55
C ALA A 49 -30.10 -15.70 -20.00
N VAL A 50 -29.92 -15.90 -21.30
CA VAL A 50 -28.75 -16.60 -21.88
C VAL A 50 -27.42 -15.92 -21.51
N VAL A 51 -27.42 -14.59 -21.37
CA VAL A 51 -26.23 -13.84 -20.92
C VAL A 51 -25.61 -14.42 -19.65
N LEU A 52 -26.44 -14.87 -18.69
CA LEU A 52 -25.96 -15.42 -17.42
C LEU A 52 -25.09 -16.68 -17.61
N ALA A 53 -25.23 -17.42 -18.71
CA ALA A 53 -24.37 -18.57 -19.01
C ALA A 53 -22.97 -18.17 -19.49
N ILE A 54 -22.80 -16.95 -20.00
CA ILE A 54 -21.52 -16.42 -20.52
C ILE A 54 -20.79 -15.60 -19.45
N THR A 55 -21.50 -15.22 -18.39
CA THR A 55 -20.92 -14.46 -17.27
C THR A 55 -19.76 -15.20 -16.60
N GLY A 56 -18.71 -14.47 -16.22
CA GLY A 56 -17.51 -15.03 -15.59
C GLY A 56 -16.34 -15.26 -16.56
N VAL A 57 -16.56 -15.27 -17.88
CA VAL A 57 -15.44 -15.33 -18.85
C VAL A 57 -14.58 -14.06 -18.80
N GLU A 58 -15.19 -12.93 -18.47
CA GLU A 58 -14.49 -11.66 -18.24
C GLU A 58 -13.48 -11.73 -17.08
N ALA A 59 -13.77 -12.52 -16.05
CA ALA A 59 -12.90 -12.68 -14.89
C ALA A 59 -11.61 -13.44 -15.21
N LEU A 60 -11.62 -14.31 -16.23
CA LEU A 60 -10.41 -14.99 -16.72
C LEU A 60 -9.34 -13.99 -17.18
N TYR A 61 -9.75 -12.81 -17.66
CA TYR A 61 -8.82 -11.77 -18.10
C TYR A 61 -8.26 -10.96 -16.92
N ALA A 62 -8.97 -10.86 -15.80
CA ALA A 62 -8.44 -10.24 -14.59
C ALA A 62 -7.25 -11.03 -14.03
N ASP A 63 -7.29 -12.37 -14.15
CA ASP A 63 -6.26 -13.29 -13.67
C ASP A 63 -5.16 -13.60 -14.72
N MET A 64 -5.20 -12.98 -15.91
CA MET A 64 -4.11 -13.12 -16.89
C MET A 64 -2.76 -12.65 -16.35
N GLY A 65 -2.76 -11.74 -15.36
CA GLY A 65 -1.56 -11.27 -14.69
C GLY A 65 -0.84 -12.35 -13.86
N HIS A 66 -1.54 -13.41 -13.45
CA HIS A 66 -1.02 -14.44 -12.54
C HIS A 66 -0.60 -15.72 -13.28
N PHE A 67 -1.43 -16.19 -14.22
CA PHE A 67 -1.23 -17.49 -14.86
C PHE A 67 -0.73 -17.40 -16.31
N GLY A 68 -0.86 -16.23 -16.94
CA GLY A 68 -0.55 -16.03 -18.35
C GLY A 68 -1.53 -16.75 -19.31
N LYS A 69 -1.35 -16.51 -20.61
CA LYS A 69 -2.33 -16.92 -21.63
C LYS A 69 -2.43 -18.44 -21.89
N PHE A 70 -1.35 -19.19 -21.72
CA PHE A 70 -1.30 -20.61 -22.11
C PHE A 70 -2.06 -21.52 -21.12
N PRO A 71 -1.81 -21.47 -19.80
CA PRO A 71 -2.55 -22.28 -18.83
C PRO A 71 -4.05 -22.00 -18.84
N ILE A 72 -4.44 -20.72 -18.97
CA ILE A 72 -5.84 -20.31 -19.07
C ILE A 72 -6.52 -20.94 -20.28
N ARG A 73 -5.89 -20.89 -21.45
CA ARG A 73 -6.43 -21.52 -22.67
C ARG A 73 -6.55 -23.03 -22.53
N LEU A 74 -5.52 -23.68 -21.98
CA LEU A 74 -5.54 -25.13 -21.77
C LEU A 74 -6.69 -25.54 -20.85
N ALA A 75 -6.83 -24.90 -19.68
CA ALA A 75 -7.90 -25.17 -18.74
C ALA A 75 -9.29 -24.92 -19.35
N TRP A 76 -9.44 -23.81 -20.08
CA TRP A 76 -10.69 -23.44 -20.73
C TRP A 76 -11.12 -24.47 -21.78
N PHE A 77 -10.26 -24.74 -22.76
CA PHE A 77 -10.63 -25.57 -23.92
C PHE A 77 -10.64 -27.08 -23.63
N VAL A 78 -9.86 -27.55 -22.66
CA VAL A 78 -9.78 -28.99 -22.34
C VAL A 78 -10.79 -29.41 -21.27
N VAL A 79 -11.04 -28.57 -20.27
CA VAL A 79 -11.84 -28.95 -19.09
C VAL A 79 -13.13 -28.17 -19.01
N VAL A 80 -13.06 -26.84 -18.93
CA VAL A 80 -14.22 -25.99 -18.57
C VAL A 80 -15.27 -26.00 -19.67
N LEU A 81 -14.89 -25.63 -20.90
CA LEU A 81 -15.81 -25.51 -22.03
C LEU A 81 -16.51 -26.84 -22.35
N PRO A 82 -15.81 -27.99 -22.50
CA PRO A 82 -16.48 -29.26 -22.77
C PRO A 82 -17.45 -29.66 -21.66
N SER A 83 -17.05 -29.47 -20.39
CA SER A 83 -17.89 -29.84 -19.24
C SER A 83 -19.16 -29.00 -19.15
N LEU A 84 -19.07 -27.69 -19.40
CA LEU A 84 -20.23 -26.79 -19.41
C LEU A 84 -21.17 -27.11 -20.57
N VAL A 85 -20.65 -27.34 -21.77
CA VAL A 85 -21.47 -27.73 -22.93
C VAL A 85 -22.22 -29.03 -22.65
N LEU A 86 -21.54 -30.07 -22.15
CA LEU A 86 -22.17 -31.33 -21.77
C LEU A 86 -23.25 -31.12 -20.69
N ASN A 87 -22.99 -30.25 -19.71
CA ASN A 87 -23.94 -30.00 -18.63
C ASN A 87 -25.21 -29.28 -19.13
N TYR A 88 -25.07 -28.21 -19.93
CA TYR A 88 -26.22 -27.49 -20.48
C TYR A 88 -27.03 -28.36 -21.45
N PHE A 89 -26.37 -29.13 -22.32
CA PHE A 89 -27.06 -30.09 -23.19
C PHE A 89 -27.73 -31.20 -22.38
N GLY A 90 -27.10 -31.68 -21.30
CA GLY A 90 -27.71 -32.64 -20.39
C GLY A 90 -28.98 -32.11 -19.72
N GLN A 91 -28.97 -30.86 -19.24
CA GLN A 91 -30.17 -30.21 -18.70
C GLN A 91 -31.27 -30.08 -19.77
N GLY A 92 -30.91 -29.76 -21.02
CA GLY A 92 -31.84 -29.75 -22.15
C GLY A 92 -32.44 -31.13 -22.44
N ALA A 93 -31.63 -32.18 -22.44
CA ALA A 93 -32.08 -33.56 -22.61
C ALA A 93 -33.06 -33.99 -21.51
N LEU A 94 -32.77 -33.65 -20.25
CA LEU A 94 -33.65 -33.90 -19.12
C LEU A 94 -35.01 -33.20 -19.29
N LEU A 95 -35.01 -31.96 -19.75
CA LEU A 95 -36.24 -31.18 -19.97
C LEU A 95 -37.10 -31.69 -21.13
N LEU A 96 -36.50 -32.33 -22.13
CA LEU A 96 -37.24 -32.97 -23.22
C LEU A 96 -38.01 -34.21 -22.75
N GLU A 97 -37.48 -34.93 -21.76
CA GLU A 97 -38.12 -36.14 -21.20
C GLU A 97 -39.05 -35.82 -20.02
N HIS A 98 -38.64 -34.89 -19.15
CA HIS A 98 -39.36 -34.50 -17.95
C HIS A 98 -39.48 -32.96 -17.87
N PRO A 99 -40.50 -32.36 -18.50
CA PRO A 99 -40.72 -30.91 -18.48
C PRO A 99 -40.87 -30.32 -17.07
N GLU A 100 -41.33 -31.13 -16.12
CA GLU A 100 -41.50 -30.77 -14.70
C GLU A 100 -40.17 -30.44 -14.00
N ALA A 101 -39.04 -30.93 -14.55
CA ALA A 101 -37.71 -30.67 -14.02
C ALA A 101 -37.26 -29.20 -14.16
N ILE A 102 -38.04 -28.35 -14.85
CA ILE A 102 -37.76 -26.92 -15.01
C ILE A 102 -37.62 -26.16 -13.68
N LYS A 103 -38.17 -26.70 -12.58
CA LYS A 103 -38.01 -26.14 -11.23
C LYS A 103 -36.55 -26.09 -10.79
N ASN A 104 -35.79 -27.15 -11.07
CA ASN A 104 -34.37 -27.22 -10.73
C ASN A 104 -33.59 -28.20 -11.62
N PRO A 105 -33.37 -27.86 -12.90
CA PRO A 105 -32.77 -28.78 -13.87
C PRO A 105 -31.38 -29.24 -13.46
N PHE A 106 -30.63 -28.38 -12.76
CA PHE A 106 -29.27 -28.66 -12.34
C PHE A 106 -29.19 -29.80 -11.32
N PHE A 107 -29.96 -29.72 -10.23
CA PHE A 107 -29.91 -30.74 -9.17
C PHE A 107 -30.66 -32.01 -9.59
N LEU A 108 -31.75 -31.89 -10.35
CA LEU A 108 -32.51 -33.06 -10.85
C LEU A 108 -31.77 -33.86 -11.93
N LEU A 109 -30.67 -33.31 -12.47
CA LEU A 109 -29.76 -34.06 -13.36
C LEU A 109 -28.98 -35.15 -12.59
N ALA A 110 -28.79 -34.97 -11.29
CA ALA A 110 -28.11 -35.94 -10.44
C ALA A 110 -29.10 -36.98 -9.90
N PRO A 111 -28.67 -38.25 -9.72
CA PRO A 111 -29.49 -39.24 -9.02
C PRO A 111 -29.71 -38.83 -7.56
N ASP A 112 -30.82 -39.24 -6.96
CA ASP A 112 -31.24 -38.79 -5.62
C ASP A 112 -30.16 -38.94 -4.53
N TRP A 113 -29.39 -40.03 -4.57
CA TRP A 113 -28.31 -40.28 -3.62
C TRP A 113 -27.16 -39.27 -3.74
N ALA A 114 -26.94 -38.69 -4.92
CA ALA A 114 -25.86 -37.76 -5.21
C ALA A 114 -26.22 -36.29 -4.96
N LEU A 115 -27.48 -35.98 -4.61
CA LEU A 115 -27.94 -34.62 -4.37
C LEU A 115 -27.17 -33.91 -3.26
N ILE A 116 -27.01 -34.56 -2.10
CA ILE A 116 -26.29 -33.97 -0.95
C ILE A 116 -24.80 -33.79 -1.27
N PRO A 117 -24.07 -34.80 -1.80
CA PRO A 117 -22.69 -34.60 -2.26
C PRO A 117 -22.54 -33.48 -3.29
N MET A 118 -23.45 -33.40 -4.26
CA MET A 118 -23.44 -32.35 -5.29
C MET A 118 -23.67 -30.97 -4.67
N LEU A 119 -24.59 -30.83 -3.71
CA LEU A 119 -24.84 -29.57 -3.02
C LEU A 119 -23.62 -29.07 -2.25
N ILE A 120 -22.93 -29.96 -1.55
CA ILE A 120 -21.69 -29.63 -0.84
C ILE A 120 -20.62 -29.19 -1.84
N LEU A 121 -20.44 -29.94 -2.92
CA LEU A 121 -19.46 -29.63 -3.95
C LEU A 121 -19.77 -28.30 -4.66
N ALA A 122 -21.04 -28.05 -5.00
CA ALA A 122 -21.50 -26.80 -5.59
C ALA A 122 -21.21 -25.62 -4.67
N THR A 123 -21.50 -25.76 -3.37
CA THR A 123 -21.25 -24.71 -2.37
C THR A 123 -19.76 -24.39 -2.26
N LEU A 124 -18.91 -25.41 -2.20
CA LEU A 124 -17.46 -25.22 -2.19
C LEU A 124 -16.97 -24.56 -3.50
N ALA A 125 -17.54 -24.93 -4.65
CA ALA A 125 -17.21 -24.32 -5.94
C ALA A 125 -17.61 -22.83 -5.97
N THR A 126 -18.77 -22.49 -5.41
CA THR A 126 -19.24 -21.10 -5.27
C THR A 126 -18.30 -20.28 -4.38
N VAL A 127 -17.79 -20.86 -3.28
CA VAL A 127 -16.80 -20.18 -2.42
C VAL A 127 -15.52 -19.90 -3.21
N ILE A 128 -14.99 -20.87 -3.96
CA ILE A 128 -13.78 -20.69 -4.78
C ILE A 128 -14.01 -19.62 -5.87
N ALA A 129 -15.15 -19.67 -6.54
CA ALA A 129 -15.51 -18.67 -7.56
C ALA A 129 -15.58 -17.25 -6.97
N SER A 130 -16.17 -17.10 -5.78
CA SER A 130 -16.20 -15.81 -5.07
C SER A 130 -14.81 -15.28 -4.76
N GLN A 131 -13.88 -16.14 -4.33
CA GLN A 131 -12.49 -15.73 -4.07
C GLN A 131 -11.78 -15.22 -5.33
N ALA A 132 -11.98 -15.86 -6.48
CA ALA A 132 -11.41 -15.41 -7.75
C ALA A 132 -11.92 -14.01 -8.13
N VAL A 133 -13.23 -13.75 -7.96
CA VAL A 133 -13.80 -12.42 -8.23
C VAL A 133 -13.25 -11.36 -7.27
N ILE A 134 -13.12 -11.67 -5.98
CA ILE A 134 -12.53 -10.74 -5.00
C ILE A 134 -11.09 -10.37 -5.38
N SER A 135 -10.28 -11.36 -5.75
CA SER A 135 -8.91 -11.14 -6.26
C SER A 135 -8.89 -10.27 -7.53
N GLY A 136 -9.79 -10.54 -8.47
CA GLY A 136 -9.96 -9.74 -9.69
C GLY A 136 -10.27 -8.27 -9.38
N VAL A 137 -11.15 -8.01 -8.40
CA VAL A 137 -11.47 -6.64 -7.96
C VAL A 137 -10.26 -5.94 -7.34
N PHE A 138 -9.43 -6.63 -6.55
CA PHE A 138 -8.18 -6.03 -6.03
C PHE A 138 -7.23 -5.63 -7.17
N SER A 139 -7.09 -6.47 -8.20
CA SER A 139 -6.26 -6.20 -9.37
C SER A 139 -6.77 -4.99 -10.16
N LEU A 140 -8.08 -4.93 -10.46
CA LEU A 140 -8.71 -3.81 -11.15
C LEU A 140 -8.62 -2.51 -10.33
N THR A 141 -8.78 -2.60 -9.01
CA THR A 141 -8.64 -1.44 -8.12
C THR A 141 -7.21 -0.91 -8.14
N ARG A 142 -6.19 -1.79 -8.07
CA ARG A 142 -4.79 -1.38 -8.21
C ARG A 142 -4.54 -0.65 -9.53
N GLN A 143 -5.06 -1.17 -10.64
CA GLN A 143 -4.95 -0.53 -11.95
C GLN A 143 -5.63 0.85 -11.96
N ALA A 144 -6.82 0.98 -11.37
CA ALA A 144 -7.52 2.26 -11.26
C ALA A 144 -6.75 3.28 -10.39
N VAL A 145 -6.12 2.85 -9.29
CA VAL A 145 -5.25 3.71 -8.45
C VAL A 145 -4.00 4.15 -9.22
N LEU A 146 -3.39 3.26 -10.01
CA LEU A 146 -2.23 3.59 -10.86
C LEU A 146 -2.59 4.60 -11.95
N LEU A 147 -3.73 4.43 -12.60
CA LEU A 147 -4.28 5.34 -13.60
C LEU A 147 -4.82 6.65 -12.99
N GLY A 148 -4.97 6.71 -11.66
CA GLY A 148 -5.38 7.92 -10.96
C GLY A 148 -6.88 8.15 -10.83
N TYR A 149 -7.69 7.14 -11.09
CA TYR A 149 -9.14 7.20 -10.95
C TYR A 149 -9.59 6.97 -9.50
N LEU A 150 -8.76 6.36 -8.66
CA LEU A 150 -9.05 6.12 -7.25
C LEU A 150 -7.96 6.69 -6.33
N PRO A 151 -8.30 7.02 -5.07
CA PRO A 151 -7.34 7.46 -4.08
C PRO A 151 -6.24 6.43 -3.83
N PRO A 152 -5.02 6.87 -3.46
CA PRO A 152 -4.00 5.97 -2.97
C PRO A 152 -4.55 5.16 -1.79
N MET A 153 -4.55 3.84 -1.95
CA MET A 153 -4.98 2.90 -0.91
C MET A 153 -3.79 2.04 -0.49
N ARG A 154 -3.85 1.50 0.73
CA ARG A 154 -2.85 0.53 1.20
C ARG A 154 -3.00 -0.77 0.40
N ILE A 155 -2.00 -1.04 -0.43
CA ILE A 155 -1.88 -2.28 -1.22
C ILE A 155 -0.88 -3.16 -0.48
N VAL A 156 -1.35 -4.29 0.04
CA VAL A 156 -0.51 -5.30 0.71
C VAL A 156 -0.20 -6.38 -0.31
N HIS A 157 1.08 -6.59 -0.62
CA HIS A 157 1.50 -7.72 -1.43
C HIS A 157 1.59 -8.94 -0.50
N THR A 158 0.85 -9.99 -0.80
CA THR A 158 0.78 -11.18 0.05
C THR A 158 1.83 -12.23 -0.30
N SER A 159 2.45 -12.11 -1.47
CA SER A 159 3.59 -12.93 -1.90
C SER A 159 4.80 -12.04 -2.19
N GLU A 160 5.98 -12.54 -1.82
CA GLU A 160 7.28 -11.91 -2.12
C GLU A 160 7.73 -12.20 -3.56
N GLU A 161 7.20 -13.26 -4.19
CA GLU A 161 7.57 -13.72 -5.53
C GLU A 161 6.56 -13.27 -6.59
N GLU A 162 5.27 -13.14 -6.23
CA GLU A 162 4.18 -12.91 -7.17
C GLU A 162 3.52 -11.55 -7.01
N SER A 163 3.85 -10.62 -7.91
CA SER A 163 3.34 -9.24 -7.89
C SER A 163 1.82 -9.11 -8.03
N GLY A 164 1.15 -10.15 -8.55
CA GLY A 164 -0.30 -10.20 -8.72
C GLY A 164 -1.05 -10.52 -7.42
N GLN A 165 -0.40 -11.12 -6.43
CA GLN A 165 -1.07 -11.49 -5.17
C GLN A 165 -1.17 -10.28 -4.24
N ILE A 166 -2.30 -9.60 -4.35
CA ILE A 166 -2.53 -8.30 -3.74
C ILE A 166 -3.78 -8.37 -2.87
N TYR A 167 -3.67 -7.84 -1.65
CA TYR A 167 -4.77 -7.62 -0.74
C TYR A 167 -4.97 -6.12 -0.50
N ILE A 168 -6.21 -5.65 -0.69
CA ILE A 168 -6.60 -4.25 -0.44
C ILE A 168 -7.67 -4.24 0.67
N PRO A 169 -7.30 -3.98 1.94
CA PRO A 169 -8.21 -4.14 3.08
C PRO A 169 -9.50 -3.31 2.96
N VAL A 170 -9.39 -2.08 2.47
CA VAL A 170 -10.53 -1.16 2.31
C VAL A 170 -11.54 -1.74 1.33
N ILE A 171 -11.07 -2.29 0.21
CA ILE A 171 -11.93 -2.88 -0.82
C ILE A 171 -12.55 -4.18 -0.33
N ASN A 172 -11.83 -4.99 0.46
CA ASN A 172 -12.39 -6.20 1.04
C ASN A 172 -13.58 -5.90 1.96
N TRP A 173 -13.42 -4.94 2.87
CA TRP A 173 -14.53 -4.51 3.75
C TRP A 173 -15.66 -3.87 2.97
N LEU A 174 -15.36 -3.04 1.98
CA LEU A 174 -16.37 -2.43 1.11
C LEU A 174 -17.18 -3.50 0.40
N LEU A 175 -16.53 -4.48 -0.24
CA LEU A 175 -17.19 -5.61 -0.89
C LEU A 175 -18.07 -6.40 0.09
N TYR A 176 -17.58 -6.68 1.30
CA TYR A 176 -18.36 -7.35 2.33
C TYR A 176 -19.66 -6.60 2.64
N PHE A 177 -19.58 -5.31 2.96
CA PHE A 177 -20.76 -4.50 3.26
C PHE A 177 -21.69 -4.37 2.05
N SER A 178 -21.15 -4.19 0.84
CA SER A 178 -21.95 -4.16 -0.38
C SER A 178 -22.72 -5.45 -0.61
N VAL A 179 -22.08 -6.61 -0.41
CA VAL A 179 -22.74 -7.92 -0.53
C VAL A 179 -23.84 -8.07 0.51
N VAL A 180 -23.59 -7.71 1.78
CA VAL A 180 -24.62 -7.77 2.83
C VAL A 180 -25.81 -6.87 2.50
N ILE A 181 -25.57 -5.62 2.08
CA ILE A 181 -26.63 -4.67 1.67
C ILE A 181 -27.45 -5.25 0.51
N VAL A 182 -26.79 -5.84 -0.48
CA VAL A 182 -27.45 -6.44 -1.64
C VAL A 182 -28.30 -7.65 -1.24
N ILE A 183 -27.78 -8.54 -0.38
CA ILE A 183 -28.52 -9.72 0.10
C ILE A 183 -29.79 -9.28 0.86
N VAL A 184 -29.65 -8.33 1.78
CA VAL A 184 -30.78 -7.82 2.57
C VAL A 184 -31.77 -7.03 1.71
N GLY A 185 -31.28 -6.28 0.72
CA GLY A 185 -32.12 -5.39 -0.09
C GLY A 185 -32.87 -6.08 -1.23
N PHE A 186 -32.33 -7.17 -1.81
CA PHE A 186 -32.93 -7.82 -2.99
C PHE A 186 -33.64 -9.15 -2.69
N GLU A 187 -33.35 -9.79 -1.55
CA GLU A 187 -33.92 -11.03 -0.98
C GLU A 187 -33.85 -12.29 -1.87
N HIS A 188 -34.22 -12.18 -3.14
CA HIS A 188 -34.21 -13.24 -4.16
C HIS A 188 -33.07 -13.08 -5.18
N SER A 189 -32.41 -14.19 -5.50
CA SER A 189 -31.30 -14.26 -6.46
C SER A 189 -31.67 -13.81 -7.88
N SER A 190 -32.94 -13.97 -8.28
CA SER A 190 -33.47 -13.53 -9.58
C SER A 190 -33.38 -12.02 -9.79
N ASN A 191 -33.52 -11.23 -8.71
CA ASN A 191 -33.48 -9.77 -8.78
C ASN A 191 -32.05 -9.26 -9.00
N LEU A 192 -31.06 -9.98 -8.47
CA LEU A 192 -29.64 -9.63 -8.63
C LEU A 192 -29.10 -9.95 -10.03
N ALA A 193 -29.60 -11.03 -10.65
CA ALA A 193 -29.20 -11.48 -11.97
C ALA A 193 -29.46 -10.43 -13.08
N ALA A 194 -30.48 -9.60 -12.90
CA ALA A 194 -30.84 -8.53 -13.82
C ALA A 194 -29.78 -7.42 -13.92
N ALA A 195 -29.24 -6.97 -12.78
CA ALA A 195 -28.24 -5.92 -12.71
C ALA A 195 -26.89 -6.35 -13.31
N TYR A 196 -26.51 -7.59 -13.05
CA TYR A 196 -25.22 -8.14 -13.49
C TYR A 196 -25.15 -8.24 -15.03
N GLY A 197 -26.22 -8.69 -15.69
CA GLY A 197 -26.24 -8.89 -17.14
C GLY A 197 -25.98 -7.62 -17.96
N ILE A 198 -26.43 -6.45 -17.49
CA ILE A 198 -26.22 -5.17 -18.17
C ILE A 198 -24.75 -4.75 -18.12
N ALA A 199 -24.13 -4.87 -16.95
CA ALA A 199 -22.72 -4.51 -16.77
C ALA A 199 -21.82 -5.36 -17.68
N VAL A 200 -22.01 -6.68 -17.68
CA VAL A 200 -21.20 -7.60 -18.49
C VAL A 200 -21.39 -7.35 -19.97
N THR A 201 -22.63 -7.32 -20.47
CA THR A 201 -22.88 -7.07 -21.90
C THR A 201 -22.37 -5.70 -22.35
N GLY A 202 -22.48 -4.67 -21.49
CA GLY A 202 -21.87 -3.36 -21.74
C GLY A 202 -20.35 -3.43 -21.84
N THR A 203 -19.69 -4.18 -20.95
CA THR A 203 -18.24 -4.39 -21.04
C THR A 203 -17.83 -5.17 -22.28
N MET A 204 -18.62 -6.15 -22.73
CA MET A 204 -18.35 -6.89 -23.97
C MET A 204 -18.37 -5.96 -25.19
N VAL A 205 -19.42 -5.13 -25.34
CA VAL A 205 -19.52 -4.13 -26.41
C VAL A 205 -18.34 -3.17 -26.39
N LEU A 206 -18.02 -2.61 -25.22
CA LEU A 206 -16.89 -1.68 -25.07
C LEU A 206 -15.55 -2.36 -25.38
N THR A 207 -15.37 -3.60 -24.94
CA THR A 207 -14.13 -4.37 -25.17
C THR A 207 -13.97 -4.72 -26.64
N ALA A 208 -15.04 -5.07 -27.36
CA ALA A 208 -14.99 -5.30 -28.80
C ALA A 208 -14.51 -4.06 -29.57
N ILE A 209 -15.04 -2.88 -29.20
CA ILE A 209 -14.63 -1.59 -29.78
C ILE A 209 -13.18 -1.28 -29.44
N LEU A 210 -12.78 -1.36 -28.17
CA LEU A 210 -11.41 -1.05 -27.72
C LEU A 210 -10.38 -2.05 -28.27
N CYS A 211 -10.71 -3.32 -28.36
CA CYS A 211 -9.83 -4.33 -28.96
C CYS A 211 -9.61 -4.04 -30.44
N SER A 212 -10.66 -3.62 -31.15
CA SER A 212 -10.57 -3.23 -32.56
C SER A 212 -9.72 -1.98 -32.78
N THR A 213 -9.84 -0.97 -31.90
CA THR A 213 -8.97 0.23 -32.00
C THR A 213 -7.51 -0.12 -31.74
N VAL A 214 -7.22 -0.97 -30.75
CA VAL A 214 -5.86 -1.47 -30.47
C VAL A 214 -5.32 -2.30 -31.64
N ALA A 215 -6.14 -3.18 -32.23
CA ALA A 215 -5.73 -4.01 -33.36
C ALA A 215 -5.33 -3.16 -34.59
N ILE A 216 -6.02 -2.05 -34.83
CA ILE A 216 -5.71 -1.13 -35.93
C ILE A 216 -4.51 -0.24 -35.59
N GLN A 217 -4.50 0.39 -34.41
CA GLN A 217 -3.54 1.44 -34.07
C GLN A 217 -2.21 0.88 -33.56
N ASN A 218 -2.24 -0.17 -32.73
CA ASN A 218 -1.04 -0.69 -32.08
C ASN A 218 -0.51 -1.97 -32.76
N TRP A 219 -1.39 -2.84 -33.26
CA TRP A 219 -0.98 -4.09 -33.92
C TRP A 219 -0.91 -3.99 -35.43
N HIS A 220 -1.37 -2.86 -36.01
CA HIS A 220 -1.35 -2.58 -37.44
C HIS A 220 -2.03 -3.65 -38.32
N TRP A 221 -3.10 -4.28 -37.81
CA TRP A 221 -3.88 -5.24 -38.58
C TRP A 221 -4.63 -4.57 -39.73
N ASN A 222 -5.00 -5.37 -40.74
CA ASN A 222 -5.80 -4.88 -41.85
C ASN A 222 -7.17 -4.36 -41.35
N ARG A 223 -7.39 -3.05 -41.50
CA ARG A 223 -8.62 -2.34 -41.13
C ARG A 223 -9.92 -3.00 -41.62
N TYR A 224 -9.94 -3.56 -42.83
CA TYR A 224 -11.15 -4.23 -43.34
C TYR A 224 -11.44 -5.53 -42.58
N LEU A 225 -10.41 -6.31 -42.27
CA LEU A 225 -10.53 -7.54 -41.49
C LEU A 225 -10.99 -7.22 -40.06
N VAL A 226 -10.43 -6.18 -39.44
CA VAL A 226 -10.83 -5.75 -38.10
C VAL A 226 -12.28 -5.27 -38.07
N VAL A 227 -12.72 -4.49 -39.06
CA VAL A 227 -14.12 -4.05 -39.17
C VAL A 227 -15.07 -5.24 -39.36
N LEU A 228 -14.70 -6.23 -40.17
CA LEU A 228 -15.49 -7.45 -40.34
C LEU A 228 -15.64 -8.21 -39.01
N ILE A 229 -14.55 -8.39 -38.26
CA ILE A 229 -14.56 -9.04 -36.95
C ILE A 229 -15.41 -8.23 -35.96
N LEU A 230 -15.25 -6.91 -35.94
CA LEU A 230 -16.03 -6.02 -35.07
C LEU A 230 -17.53 -6.12 -35.35
N ILE A 231 -17.94 -6.12 -36.62
CA ILE A 231 -19.35 -6.28 -37.00
C ILE A 231 -19.89 -7.63 -36.53
N ALA A 232 -19.12 -8.72 -36.72
CA ALA A 232 -19.52 -10.04 -36.27
C ALA A 232 -19.69 -10.10 -34.73
N MET A 233 -18.78 -9.48 -33.97
CA MET A 233 -18.88 -9.42 -32.51
C MET A 233 -20.04 -8.53 -32.05
N LEU A 234 -20.16 -7.31 -32.59
CA LEU A 234 -21.23 -6.38 -32.21
C LEU A 234 -22.62 -6.89 -32.58
N CYS A 235 -22.76 -7.70 -33.64
CA CYS A 235 -24.04 -8.33 -33.97
C CYS A 235 -24.57 -9.19 -32.81
N ILE A 236 -23.68 -9.90 -32.10
CA ILE A 236 -24.04 -10.72 -30.93
C ILE A 236 -24.15 -9.84 -29.69
N ASP A 237 -23.13 -9.02 -29.42
CA ASP A 237 -23.00 -8.26 -28.18
C ASP A 237 -24.11 -7.19 -28.04
N VAL A 238 -24.43 -6.48 -29.12
CA VAL A 238 -25.50 -5.46 -29.12
C VAL A 238 -26.86 -6.10 -28.93
N SER A 239 -27.12 -7.30 -29.50
CA SER A 239 -28.36 -8.02 -29.28
C SER A 239 -28.52 -8.46 -27.82
N LEU A 240 -27.45 -8.99 -27.21
CA LEU A 240 -27.43 -9.39 -25.79
C LEU A 240 -27.57 -8.17 -24.86
N PHE A 241 -26.90 -7.06 -25.18
CA PHE A 241 -27.02 -5.80 -24.45
C PHE A 241 -28.44 -5.23 -24.53
N SER A 242 -29.01 -5.20 -25.74
CA SER A 242 -30.38 -4.70 -25.96
C SER A 242 -31.43 -5.50 -25.20
N ALA A 243 -31.29 -6.83 -25.14
CA ALA A 243 -32.17 -7.70 -24.37
C ALA A 243 -32.12 -7.42 -22.86
N ASN A 244 -31.00 -6.90 -22.35
CA ASN A 244 -30.84 -6.56 -20.94
C ASN A 244 -31.17 -5.09 -20.61
N LEU A 245 -31.24 -4.19 -21.61
CA LEU A 245 -31.64 -2.79 -21.40
C LEU A 245 -33.03 -2.65 -20.77
N VAL A 246 -33.94 -3.59 -21.03
CA VAL A 246 -35.29 -3.58 -20.43
C VAL A 246 -35.23 -3.69 -18.90
N LYS A 247 -34.16 -4.27 -18.36
CA LYS A 247 -33.96 -4.48 -16.91
C LYS A 247 -33.27 -3.30 -16.22
N VAL A 248 -32.95 -2.22 -16.94
CA VAL A 248 -32.21 -1.06 -16.40
C VAL A 248 -32.95 -0.40 -15.23
N PHE A 249 -34.28 -0.30 -15.34
CA PHE A 249 -35.13 0.35 -14.34
C PHE A 249 -35.51 -0.56 -13.18
N SER A 250 -35.15 -1.84 -13.24
CA SER A 250 -35.61 -2.87 -12.29
C SER A 250 -34.74 -3.02 -11.05
N GLY A 251 -33.69 -2.20 -10.85
CA GLY A 251 -32.82 -2.35 -9.69
C GLY A 251 -31.96 -1.12 -9.32
N GLY A 252 -31.54 -1.07 -8.05
CA GLY A 252 -30.66 -0.03 -7.47
C GLY A 252 -29.18 -0.13 -7.87
N TRP A 253 -28.84 -0.81 -8.95
CA TRP A 253 -27.45 -0.94 -9.42
C TRP A 253 -26.97 0.32 -10.17
N LEU A 254 -27.90 1.02 -10.85
CA LEU A 254 -27.61 2.25 -11.59
C LEU A 254 -27.12 3.35 -10.62
N THR A 255 -27.70 3.42 -9.42
CA THR A 255 -27.28 4.37 -8.39
C THR A 255 -25.86 4.08 -7.90
N LEU A 256 -25.50 2.80 -7.70
CA LEU A 256 -24.14 2.41 -7.32
C LEU A 256 -23.12 2.71 -8.43
N ALA A 257 -23.46 2.41 -9.68
CA ALA A 257 -22.62 2.73 -10.84
C ALA A 257 -22.41 4.24 -10.98
N LEU A 258 -23.46 5.05 -10.78
CA LEU A 258 -23.40 6.51 -10.81
C LEU A 258 -22.53 7.06 -9.67
N ILE A 259 -22.67 6.53 -8.45
CA ILE A 259 -21.83 6.93 -7.31
C ILE A 259 -20.35 6.64 -7.62
N MET A 260 -20.02 5.44 -8.11
CA MET A 260 -18.65 5.10 -8.48
C MET A 260 -18.12 5.97 -9.61
N PHE A 261 -18.94 6.27 -10.62
CA PHE A 261 -18.58 7.18 -11.71
C PHE A 261 -18.29 8.59 -11.19
N ILE A 262 -19.13 9.13 -10.30
CA ILE A 262 -18.90 10.44 -9.65
C ILE A 262 -17.60 10.40 -8.86
N VAL A 263 -17.39 9.40 -7.99
CA VAL A 263 -16.16 9.27 -7.20
C VAL A 263 -14.92 9.25 -8.10
N MET A 264 -14.92 8.43 -9.17
CA MET A 264 -13.79 8.29 -10.07
C MET A 264 -13.52 9.56 -10.89
N THR A 265 -14.57 10.21 -11.38
CA THR A 265 -14.43 11.45 -12.18
C THR A 265 -14.02 12.63 -11.31
N THR A 266 -14.64 12.81 -10.14
CA THR A 266 -14.24 13.83 -9.16
C THR A 266 -12.80 13.62 -8.73
N TRP A 267 -12.40 12.40 -8.36
CA TRP A 267 -11.02 12.13 -7.92
C TRP A 267 -10.00 12.43 -9.01
N LYS A 268 -10.25 11.98 -10.25
CA LYS A 268 -9.37 12.25 -11.39
C LYS A 268 -9.25 13.75 -11.66
N SER A 269 -10.38 14.46 -11.67
CA SER A 269 -10.43 15.90 -11.93
C SER A 269 -9.69 16.70 -10.85
N GLU A 270 -10.04 16.49 -9.59
CA GLU A 270 -9.45 17.21 -8.46
C GLU A 270 -7.96 16.90 -8.30
N ARG A 271 -7.54 15.65 -8.51
CA ARG A 271 -6.12 15.29 -8.52
C ARG A 271 -5.38 16.04 -9.62
N PHE A 272 -5.96 16.16 -10.82
CA PHE A 272 -5.35 16.89 -11.92
C PHE A 272 -5.22 18.39 -11.59
N HIS A 273 -6.26 19.00 -11.01
CA HIS A 273 -6.23 20.39 -10.56
C HIS A 273 -5.20 20.62 -9.43
N LEU A 274 -5.12 19.72 -8.46
CA LEU A 274 -4.13 19.76 -7.39
C LEU A 274 -2.72 19.69 -7.96
N LEU A 275 -2.44 18.70 -8.83
CA LEU A 275 -1.14 18.57 -9.48
C LEU A 275 -0.79 19.85 -10.25
N ARG A 276 -1.72 20.41 -11.03
CA ARG A 276 -1.51 21.66 -11.78
C ARG A 276 -1.18 22.85 -10.87
N ARG A 277 -1.95 23.08 -9.79
CA ARG A 277 -1.67 24.16 -8.81
C ARG A 277 -0.33 23.98 -8.11
N MET A 278 0.05 22.74 -7.83
CA MET A 278 1.36 22.45 -7.24
C MET A 278 2.50 22.76 -8.22
N HIS A 279 2.30 22.62 -9.54
CA HIS A 279 3.30 23.01 -10.56
C HIS A 279 3.45 24.53 -10.68
N GLU A 280 2.36 25.28 -10.59
CA GLU A 280 2.40 26.75 -10.66
C GLU A 280 3.20 27.39 -9.51
N HIS A 281 3.37 26.69 -8.39
CA HIS A 281 4.17 27.13 -7.23
C HIS A 281 5.59 26.52 -7.16
N GLY A 282 5.98 25.71 -8.14
CA GLY A 282 7.32 25.14 -8.23
C GLY A 282 8.33 26.18 -8.72
N ASN A 283 8.99 26.88 -7.78
CA ASN A 283 10.09 27.79 -8.12
C ASN A 283 11.15 27.07 -8.97
N SER A 284 11.50 27.62 -10.14
CA SER A 284 12.58 27.07 -10.97
C SER A 284 13.90 27.10 -10.20
N LEU A 285 14.49 25.91 -9.98
CA LEU A 285 15.81 25.73 -9.37
C LEU A 285 16.94 26.43 -10.16
N GLU A 286 16.69 26.81 -11.42
CA GLU A 286 17.65 27.55 -12.25
C GLU A 286 17.90 28.96 -11.73
N LYS A 287 16.90 29.61 -11.12
CA LYS A 287 17.04 30.99 -10.62
C LYS A 287 17.86 31.07 -9.33
N SER A 288 18.05 29.96 -8.62
CA SER A 288 18.77 29.91 -7.35
C SER A 288 19.34 28.50 -7.12
N PRO A 289 20.53 28.19 -7.67
CA PRO A 289 21.11 26.86 -7.58
C PRO A 289 21.39 26.48 -6.11
N PRO A 290 20.93 25.30 -5.63
CA PRO A 290 21.15 24.89 -4.25
C PRO A 290 22.60 24.44 -4.02
N VAL A 291 23.05 24.58 -2.77
CA VAL A 291 24.33 24.01 -2.29
C VAL A 291 24.27 22.49 -2.43
N ARG A 292 25.28 21.92 -3.10
CA ARG A 292 25.41 20.47 -3.28
C ARG A 292 26.19 19.89 -2.10
N VAL A 293 25.68 18.81 -1.53
CA VAL A 293 26.35 18.02 -0.49
C VAL A 293 26.73 16.65 -1.07
N PRO A 294 27.85 16.05 -0.65
CA PRO A 294 28.23 14.70 -1.08
C PRO A 294 27.19 13.67 -0.60
N GLY A 295 26.73 12.80 -1.50
CA GLY A 295 25.70 11.79 -1.25
C GLY A 295 24.70 11.65 -2.40
N THR A 296 23.96 10.55 -2.44
CA THR A 296 22.91 10.30 -3.45
C THR A 296 21.56 10.23 -2.78
N ALA A 297 20.66 11.16 -3.13
CA ALA A 297 19.27 11.12 -2.71
C ALA A 297 18.39 10.71 -3.90
N ILE A 298 17.58 9.67 -3.71
CA ILE A 298 16.64 9.18 -4.73
C ILE A 298 15.25 9.71 -4.38
N TYR A 299 14.69 10.54 -5.27
CA TYR A 299 13.32 11.04 -5.13
C TYR A 299 12.44 10.39 -6.19
N MET A 300 11.53 9.51 -5.76
CA MET A 300 10.58 8.88 -6.67
C MET A 300 9.55 9.92 -7.13
N SER A 301 9.44 10.10 -8.45
CA SER A 301 8.40 10.90 -9.09
C SER A 301 7.68 10.07 -10.13
N ARG A 302 6.36 10.25 -10.22
CA ARG A 302 5.53 9.66 -11.29
C ARG A 302 5.46 10.53 -12.54
N ALA A 303 5.95 11.77 -12.47
CA ALA A 303 5.92 12.72 -13.58
C ALA A 303 7.34 12.98 -14.09
N LEU A 304 7.55 12.83 -15.40
CA LEU A 304 8.88 12.85 -16.04
C LEU A 304 9.43 14.26 -16.26
N ASN A 305 8.59 15.30 -16.22
CA ASN A 305 8.97 16.69 -16.52
C ASN A 305 8.76 17.64 -15.34
N VAL A 306 8.93 17.16 -14.11
CA VAL A 306 8.56 17.88 -12.90
C VAL A 306 9.60 17.64 -11.81
N ILE A 307 10.01 18.71 -11.12
CA ILE A 307 10.86 18.59 -9.93
C ILE A 307 10.05 17.85 -8.85
N PRO A 308 10.54 16.71 -8.33
CA PRO A 308 9.81 15.97 -7.30
C PRO A 308 9.56 16.85 -6.08
N PHE A 309 8.31 16.95 -5.60
CA PHE A 309 8.00 17.78 -4.42
C PHE A 309 8.78 17.34 -3.17
N ALA A 310 9.06 16.04 -3.03
CA ALA A 310 9.91 15.53 -1.98
C ALA A 310 11.32 16.13 -2.02
N MET A 311 11.87 16.41 -3.21
CA MET A 311 13.15 17.08 -3.40
C MET A 311 13.07 18.56 -3.03
N LEU A 312 12.03 19.28 -3.48
CA LEU A 312 11.83 20.69 -3.11
C LEU A 312 11.63 20.86 -1.60
N HIS A 313 10.87 19.95 -0.97
CA HIS A 313 10.67 19.93 0.47
C HIS A 313 11.96 19.59 1.20
N ASN A 314 12.73 18.60 0.71
CA ASN A 314 14.05 18.28 1.25
C ASN A 314 14.99 19.49 1.18
N LEU A 315 15.09 20.16 0.03
CA LEU A 315 15.88 21.38 -0.15
C LEU A 315 15.43 22.54 0.76
N LYS A 316 14.12 22.65 1.02
CA LYS A 316 13.54 23.67 1.92
C LYS A 316 13.78 23.36 3.40
N HIS A 317 13.82 22.09 3.79
CA HIS A 317 13.89 21.66 5.19
C HIS A 317 15.28 21.21 5.66
N ASN A 318 16.19 20.82 4.76
CA ASN A 318 17.53 20.33 5.12
C ASN A 318 18.59 21.43 5.32
N LYS A 319 18.21 22.70 5.49
CA LYS A 319 19.19 23.77 5.77
C LYS A 319 19.38 23.99 7.27
N VAL A 320 20.07 23.04 7.90
CA VAL A 320 20.49 22.95 9.32
C VAL A 320 19.53 22.14 10.19
N GLN A 321 19.88 20.87 10.40
CA GLN A 321 19.27 20.03 11.43
C GLN A 321 19.38 20.74 12.78
N ALA A 322 18.32 20.75 13.60
CA ALA A 322 18.32 21.50 14.87
C ALA A 322 19.49 21.14 15.79
N PHE A 323 19.98 19.90 15.69
CA PHE A 323 21.22 19.45 16.30
C PHE A 323 22.44 20.30 15.88
N ILE A 324 22.65 20.50 14.58
CA ILE A 324 23.75 21.32 14.06
C ILE A 324 23.58 22.79 14.48
N ALA A 325 22.36 23.32 14.43
CA ALA A 325 22.08 24.70 14.84
C ALA A 325 22.41 24.94 16.32
N THR A 326 22.02 24.00 17.19
CA THR A 326 22.28 24.08 18.64
C THR A 326 23.76 23.90 18.97
N LEU A 327 24.47 23.01 18.27
CA LEU A 327 25.91 22.81 18.43
C LEU A 327 26.71 24.04 17.96
N VAL A 328 26.33 24.65 16.83
CA VAL A 328 26.92 25.91 16.36
C VAL A 328 26.64 27.04 17.35
N MET A 329 25.41 27.17 17.85
CA MET A 329 25.07 28.18 18.86
C MET A 329 25.87 27.98 20.15
N MET A 330 26.06 26.74 20.59
CA MET A 330 26.90 26.41 21.75
C MET A 330 28.35 26.83 21.54
N LEU A 331 28.96 26.51 20.39
CA LEU A 331 30.33 26.92 20.06
C LEU A 331 30.48 28.45 20.03
N LEU A 332 29.49 29.16 19.47
CA LEU A 332 29.46 30.62 19.47
C LEU A 332 29.38 31.18 20.89
N LEU A 333 28.42 30.72 21.70
CA LEU A 333 28.26 31.17 23.08
C LEU A 333 29.50 30.88 23.91
N ARG A 334 30.10 29.69 23.78
CA ARG A 334 31.35 29.34 24.46
C ARG A 334 32.51 30.23 24.02
N GLY A 335 32.61 30.55 22.73
CA GLY A 335 33.58 31.53 22.22
C GLY A 335 33.39 32.91 22.83
N VAL A 336 32.14 33.40 22.90
CA VAL A 336 31.80 34.67 23.56
C VAL A 336 32.16 34.65 25.05
N THR A 337 31.86 33.56 25.76
CA THR A 337 32.23 33.39 27.16
C THR A 337 33.75 33.39 27.35
N MET A 338 34.51 32.71 26.49
CA MET A 338 35.98 32.70 26.54
C MET A 338 36.58 34.10 26.36
N VAL A 339 36.04 34.89 25.43
CA VAL A 339 36.46 36.28 25.22
C VAL A 339 36.11 37.15 26.42
N TYR A 340 34.88 37.04 26.93
CA TYR A 340 34.42 37.82 28.08
C TYR A 340 35.22 37.54 29.36
N THR A 341 35.61 36.28 29.56
CA THR A 341 36.33 35.82 30.77
C THR A 341 37.84 35.85 30.62
N ASN A 342 38.39 36.24 29.46
CA ASN A 342 39.82 36.07 29.11
C ASN A 342 40.33 34.64 29.38
N GLY A 343 39.46 33.64 29.20
CA GLY A 343 39.73 32.22 29.49
C GLY A 343 39.96 31.90 30.99
N SER A 344 39.74 32.86 31.89
CA SER A 344 39.99 32.70 33.33
C SER A 344 38.70 32.34 34.09
N PRO A 345 38.75 31.46 35.10
CA PRO A 345 37.60 31.18 35.95
C PRO A 345 37.17 32.42 36.75
N ILE A 346 35.86 32.65 36.88
CA ILE A 346 35.31 33.73 37.70
C ILE A 346 34.84 33.16 39.04
N ASN A 347 35.47 33.58 40.13
CA ASN A 347 35.08 33.15 41.47
C ASN A 347 33.82 33.86 41.96
N THR A 348 32.97 33.13 42.70
CA THR A 348 31.71 33.66 43.27
C THR A 348 31.90 34.63 44.45
N GLY A 349 33.13 34.73 44.98
CA GLY A 349 33.50 35.63 46.07
C GLY A 349 33.31 35.01 47.46
N PHE A 350 33.56 35.82 48.50
CA PHE A 350 33.49 35.42 49.93
C PHE A 350 32.45 36.25 50.70
N SER A 351 31.28 36.50 50.09
CA SER A 351 30.19 37.25 50.73
C SER A 351 29.14 36.30 51.32
N ASP A 352 28.33 36.77 52.26
CA ASP A 352 27.19 36.01 52.81
C ASP A 352 26.25 35.48 51.70
N ASN A 353 26.10 36.26 50.61
CA ASN A 353 25.32 35.84 49.44
C ASN A 353 26.00 34.72 48.64
N ALA A 354 27.33 34.68 48.61
CA ALA A 354 28.09 33.60 47.98
C ALA A 354 27.99 32.30 48.79
N ASP A 355 27.94 32.39 50.12
CA ASP A 355 27.73 31.25 51.01
C ASP A 355 26.30 30.69 50.88
N LEU A 356 25.30 31.57 50.79
CA LEU A 356 23.92 31.18 50.47
C LEU A 356 23.81 30.52 49.09
N PHE A 357 24.55 31.01 48.10
CA PHE A 357 24.60 30.40 46.77
C PHE A 357 25.30 29.02 46.79
N GLY A 358 26.42 28.90 47.51
CA GLY A 358 27.15 27.64 47.69
C GLY A 358 26.33 26.57 48.41
N TRP A 359 25.41 26.96 49.30
CA TRP A 359 24.48 26.04 49.96
C TRP A 359 23.59 25.26 48.97
N PHE A 360 23.24 25.84 47.80
CA PHE A 360 22.51 25.12 46.75
C PHE A 360 23.34 24.01 46.09
N GLY A 361 24.67 24.13 46.07
CA GLY A 361 25.58 23.14 45.48
C GLY A 361 26.05 22.07 46.47
N ILE A 362 26.41 22.48 47.69
CA ILE A 362 27.11 21.63 48.67
C ILE A 362 26.25 21.30 49.90
N GLY A 363 25.12 22.00 50.09
CA GLY A 363 24.20 21.76 51.21
C GLY A 363 23.70 20.32 51.27
N ARG A 364 23.41 19.85 52.48
CA ARG A 364 22.95 18.46 52.74
C ARG A 364 21.71 18.43 53.64
N PRO A 365 20.55 18.93 53.18
CA PRO A 365 19.31 18.76 53.92
C PRO A 365 19.01 17.26 54.11
N LEU A 366 18.79 16.86 55.37
CA LEU A 366 18.53 15.46 55.76
C LEU A 366 19.64 14.47 55.36
N GLY A 367 20.89 14.95 55.25
CA GLY A 367 22.06 14.11 54.90
C GLY A 367 22.22 13.81 53.41
N ILE A 368 21.27 14.26 52.56
CA ILE A 368 21.29 14.07 51.10
C ILE A 368 21.71 15.39 50.44
N PRO A 369 22.61 15.38 49.43
CA PRO A 369 23.00 16.60 48.73
C PRO A 369 21.82 17.36 48.11
N THR A 370 21.78 18.68 48.27
CA THR A 370 20.74 19.56 47.70
C THR A 370 20.49 19.35 46.19
N PRO A 371 21.52 19.10 45.34
CA PRO A 371 21.30 18.78 43.92
C PRO A 371 20.41 17.56 43.67
N VAL A 372 20.42 16.56 44.55
CA VAL A 372 19.58 15.35 44.43
C VAL A 372 18.10 15.69 44.67
N TRP A 373 17.83 16.56 45.65
CA TRP A 373 16.47 17.05 45.89
C TRP A 373 15.94 17.88 44.72
N LEU A 374 16.77 18.77 44.18
CA LEU A 374 16.42 19.56 43.00
C LEU A 374 16.13 18.66 41.79
N MET A 375 16.96 17.65 41.56
CA MET A 375 16.73 16.64 40.52
C MET A 375 15.40 15.93 40.72
N ALA A 376 15.07 15.47 41.94
CA ALA A 376 13.82 14.78 42.22
C ALA A 376 12.59 15.67 41.94
N VAL A 377 12.64 16.94 42.32
CA VAL A 377 11.57 17.91 42.03
C VAL A 377 11.43 18.15 40.53
N VAL A 378 12.53 18.39 39.82
CA VAL A 378 12.53 18.57 38.36
C VAL A 378 11.97 17.34 37.66
N PHE A 379 12.36 16.14 38.11
CA PHE A 379 11.89 14.89 37.53
C PHE A 379 10.39 14.67 37.77
N ALA A 380 9.89 14.97 38.97
CA ALA A 380 8.47 14.90 39.28
C ALA A 380 7.64 15.89 38.43
N LEU A 381 8.13 17.13 38.26
CA LEU A 381 7.49 18.14 37.42
C LEU A 381 7.49 17.73 35.95
N ALA A 382 8.62 17.24 35.42
CA ALA A 382 8.73 16.77 34.04
C ALA A 382 7.83 15.55 33.80
N TRP A 383 7.82 14.59 34.72
CA TRP A 383 6.95 13.42 34.67
C TRP A 383 5.48 13.81 34.63
N TYR A 384 5.05 14.71 35.53
CA TYR A 384 3.68 15.20 35.57
C TYR A 384 3.32 15.97 34.29
N MET A 385 4.20 16.84 33.81
CA MET A 385 4.01 17.57 32.56
C MET A 385 3.82 16.61 31.38
N LEU A 386 4.67 15.59 31.25
CA LEU A 386 4.66 14.68 30.11
C LEU A 386 3.47 13.71 30.14
N HIS A 387 3.05 13.23 31.32
CA HIS A 387 1.99 12.21 31.44
C HIS A 387 0.59 12.80 31.66
N HIS A 388 0.48 13.93 32.36
CA HIS A 388 -0.82 14.44 32.81
C HIS A 388 -1.29 15.73 32.11
N THR A 389 -0.48 16.34 31.22
CA THR A 389 -0.88 17.58 30.52
C THR A 389 -1.14 17.39 29.03
N ARG A 390 -1.86 18.36 28.44
CA ARG A 390 -2.05 18.43 26.96
C ARG A 390 -0.73 18.66 26.23
N LEU A 391 0.18 19.43 26.85
CA LEU A 391 1.49 19.72 26.29
C LEU A 391 2.31 18.44 26.08
N GLY A 392 2.32 17.53 27.07
CA GLY A 392 2.97 16.23 26.96
C GLY A 392 2.50 15.42 25.75
N ARG A 393 1.18 15.31 25.54
CA ARG A 393 0.60 14.65 24.36
C ARG A 393 1.03 15.30 23.04
N TYR A 394 1.10 16.63 22.99
CA TYR A 394 1.55 17.35 21.79
C TYR A 394 3.05 17.15 21.53
N ILE A 395 3.87 17.05 22.57
CA ILE A 395 5.30 16.75 22.46
C ILE A 395 5.51 15.34 21.87
N TYR A 396 4.80 14.34 22.40
CA TYR A 396 4.88 12.97 21.86
C TYR A 396 4.34 12.86 20.43
N ALA A 397 3.21 13.51 20.13
CA ALA A 397 2.67 13.54 18.77
C ALA A 397 3.64 14.20 17.77
N LEU A 398 4.24 15.34 18.17
CA LEU A 398 5.25 16.03 17.38
C LEU A 398 6.49 15.15 17.13
N GLY A 399 6.95 14.43 18.16
CA GLY A 399 8.09 13.51 18.04
C GLY A 399 7.84 12.31 17.15
N GLY A 400 6.60 11.82 17.08
CA GLY A 400 6.21 10.72 16.19
C GLY A 400 6.02 11.16 14.73
N ASN A 401 5.26 12.23 14.50
CA ASN A 401 5.02 12.75 13.14
C ASN A 401 4.60 14.23 13.15
N GLU A 402 5.52 15.11 12.79
CA GLU A 402 5.29 16.56 12.72
C GLU A 402 4.17 16.96 11.73
N ALA A 403 4.14 16.33 10.55
CA ALA A 403 3.18 16.67 9.50
C ALA A 403 1.76 16.27 9.90
N ALA A 404 1.58 15.07 10.46
CA ALA A 404 0.30 14.61 10.99
C ALA A 404 -0.17 15.52 12.15
N THR A 405 0.74 15.88 13.06
CA THR A 405 0.45 16.77 14.20
C THR A 405 -0.05 18.13 13.74
N ARG A 406 0.56 18.70 12.70
CA ARG A 406 0.12 19.98 12.10
C ARG A 406 -1.26 19.86 11.44
N LEU A 407 -1.51 18.77 10.71
CA LEU A 407 -2.79 18.51 10.06
C LEU A 407 -3.92 18.22 11.06
N SER A 408 -3.60 17.72 12.25
CA SER A 408 -4.51 17.58 13.39
C SER A 408 -4.83 18.89 14.11
N GLY A 409 -4.42 20.05 13.57
CA GLY A 409 -4.76 21.37 14.12
C GLY A 409 -3.87 21.85 15.27
N ILE A 410 -2.80 21.14 15.60
CA ILE A 410 -1.86 21.54 16.65
C ILE A 410 -0.83 22.52 16.06
N ASN A 411 -0.64 23.67 16.72
CA ASN A 411 0.39 24.63 16.32
C ASN A 411 1.79 24.13 16.71
N VAL A 412 2.40 23.39 15.79
CA VAL A 412 3.73 22.79 15.92
C VAL A 412 4.79 23.81 16.33
N ASN A 413 4.79 25.01 15.74
CA ASN A 413 5.80 26.02 16.01
C ASN A 413 5.78 26.46 17.48
N ARG A 414 4.58 26.65 18.04
CA ARG A 414 4.41 27.01 19.45
C ARG A 414 4.93 25.92 20.38
N VAL A 415 4.64 24.66 20.07
CA VAL A 415 5.11 23.52 20.86
C VAL A 415 6.64 23.41 20.80
N LYS A 416 7.25 23.57 19.62
CA LYS A 416 8.72 23.59 19.46
C LYS A 416 9.36 24.68 20.32
N VAL A 417 8.85 25.91 20.28
CA VAL A 417 9.38 27.01 21.09
C VAL A 417 9.33 26.69 22.58
N ILE A 418 8.21 26.13 23.06
CA ILE A 418 8.07 25.72 24.47
C ILE A 418 9.10 24.65 24.84
N VAL A 419 9.24 23.61 24.02
CA VAL A 419 10.19 22.51 24.29
C VAL A 419 11.63 23.01 24.32
N TYR A 420 12.07 23.78 23.32
CA TYR A 420 13.44 24.32 23.31
C TYR A 420 13.70 25.29 24.47
N SER A 421 12.70 26.08 24.88
CA SER A 421 12.82 26.98 26.03
C SER A 421 12.96 26.19 27.35
N LEU A 422 12.19 25.11 27.52
CA LEU A 422 12.29 24.23 28.69
C LEU A 422 13.66 23.52 28.74
N CYS A 423 14.16 23.02 27.62
CA CYS A 423 15.50 22.43 27.56
C CYS A 423 16.58 23.46 27.95
N GLY A 424 16.48 24.69 27.45
CA GLY A 424 17.39 25.78 27.82
C GLY A 424 17.33 26.13 29.32
N LEU A 425 16.13 26.17 29.90
CA LEU A 425 15.92 26.41 31.33
C LEU A 425 16.56 25.32 32.19
N LEU A 426 16.39 24.05 31.81
CA LEU A 426 16.97 22.91 32.52
C LEU A 426 18.50 22.91 32.42
N ALA A 427 19.06 23.24 31.25
CA ALA A 427 20.50 23.40 31.06
C ALA A 427 21.07 24.56 31.91
N ALA A 428 20.34 25.69 32.00
CA ALA A 428 20.72 26.80 32.86
C ALA A 428 20.72 26.40 34.34
N LEU A 429 19.70 25.68 34.81
CA LEU A 429 19.62 25.16 36.19
C LEU A 429 20.76 24.19 36.49
N ALA A 430 21.10 23.29 35.56
CA ALA A 430 22.25 22.39 35.72
C ALA A 430 23.57 23.19 35.82
N GLY A 431 23.73 24.21 34.97
CA GLY A 431 24.88 25.11 35.01
C GLY A 431 25.01 25.88 36.32
N THR A 432 23.92 26.42 36.86
CA THR A 432 23.96 27.14 38.14
C THR A 432 24.32 26.24 39.31
N ILE A 433 23.82 24.99 39.33
CA ILE A 433 24.19 23.99 40.34
C ILE A 433 25.68 23.67 40.25
N GLU A 434 26.23 23.54 39.04
CA GLU A 434 27.66 23.29 38.82
C GLU A 434 28.53 24.42 39.36
N VAL A 435 28.17 25.68 39.06
CA VAL A 435 28.86 26.87 39.58
C VAL A 435 28.74 26.96 41.10
N ALA A 436 27.57 26.65 41.67
CA ALA A 436 27.37 26.63 43.11
C ALA A 436 28.21 25.56 43.81
N ARG A 437 28.44 24.41 43.16
CA ARG A 437 29.26 23.32 43.71
C ARG A 437 30.76 23.62 43.64
N LEU A 438 31.20 24.28 42.58
CA LEU A 438 32.62 24.61 42.37
C LEU A 438 33.02 25.96 42.98
N SER A 439 32.06 26.74 43.47
CA SER A 439 32.22 28.13 43.92
C SER A 439 32.90 29.05 42.88
N SER A 440 32.92 28.63 41.62
CA SER A 440 33.66 29.24 40.52
C SER A 440 32.99 28.90 39.19
N ALA A 441 32.82 29.89 38.33
CA ALA A 441 32.31 29.74 36.98
C ALA A 441 33.47 29.54 36.01
N GLN A 442 33.66 28.29 35.58
CA GLN A 442 34.74 27.91 34.67
C GLN A 442 34.24 27.95 33.20
N PRO A 443 34.89 28.70 32.28
CA PRO A 443 34.44 28.82 30.89
C PRO A 443 34.42 27.50 30.10
N THR A 444 35.22 26.52 30.55
CA THR A 444 35.38 25.21 29.92
C THR A 444 34.58 24.10 30.62
N ALA A 445 33.84 24.43 31.70
CA ALA A 445 33.01 23.47 32.40
C ALA A 445 31.94 22.85 31.47
N GLY A 446 31.64 21.58 31.69
CA GLY A 446 30.64 20.83 30.91
C GLY A 446 31.04 20.46 29.49
N THR A 447 32.34 20.49 29.14
CA THR A 447 32.82 19.97 27.84
C THR A 447 32.58 18.46 27.74
N GLY A 448 31.85 18.02 26.72
CA GLY A 448 31.52 16.62 26.47
C GLY A 448 30.18 16.18 27.06
N TYR A 449 29.59 16.95 27.99
CA TYR A 449 28.29 16.63 28.58
C TYR A 449 27.14 16.69 27.56
N GLU A 450 27.31 17.45 26.49
CA GLU A 450 26.38 17.52 25.37
C GLU A 450 26.24 16.16 24.66
N LEU A 451 27.33 15.42 24.47
CA LEU A 451 27.33 14.10 23.86
C LEU A 451 26.71 13.06 24.80
N ASP A 452 27.05 13.13 26.09
CA ASP A 452 26.50 12.25 27.12
C ASP A 452 24.97 12.44 27.27
N ALA A 453 24.49 13.69 27.25
CA ALA A 453 23.07 14.00 27.32
C ALA A 453 22.28 13.48 26.10
N ILE A 454 22.89 13.50 24.92
CA ILE A 454 22.28 12.96 23.69
C ILE A 454 22.30 11.45 23.70
N ALA A 455 23.44 10.84 24.06
CA ALA A 455 23.61 9.38 24.13
C ALA A 455 22.65 8.74 25.15
N ALA A 456 22.25 9.48 26.19
CA ALA A 456 21.26 9.02 27.16
C ALA A 456 19.84 8.85 26.59
N VAL A 457 19.51 9.49 25.46
CA VAL A 457 18.14 9.55 24.92
C VAL A 457 18.03 9.04 23.49
N VAL A 458 19.10 9.12 22.70
CA VAL A 458 19.13 8.76 21.28
C VAL A 458 19.97 7.51 21.06
N LEU A 459 19.45 6.56 20.27
CA LEU A 459 20.23 5.41 19.82
C LEU A 459 21.32 5.88 18.86
N VAL A 460 22.57 5.94 19.33
CA VAL A 460 23.71 6.31 18.50
C VAL A 460 24.37 5.05 17.97
N VAL A 461 24.29 4.84 16.65
CA VAL A 461 24.98 3.73 15.99
C VAL A 461 26.24 4.26 15.32
N GLY A 462 27.41 3.86 15.83
CA GLY A 462 28.69 4.18 15.21
C GLY A 462 28.87 3.40 13.91
N PHE A 463 29.50 4.01 12.91
CA PHE A 463 29.93 3.35 11.69
C PHE A 463 31.46 3.33 11.68
N ASP A 464 32.07 2.20 11.28
CA ASP A 464 33.53 1.90 11.20
C ASP A 464 33.95 0.80 12.21
N GLY A 465 33.41 0.83 13.43
CA GLY A 465 33.64 -0.17 14.50
C GLY A 465 35.11 -0.44 14.79
N THR A 466 35.89 0.63 14.75
CA THR A 466 37.24 0.72 15.29
C THR A 466 37.30 0.25 16.75
N ALA A 467 38.49 -0.05 17.26
CA ALA A 467 38.67 -0.42 18.68
C ALA A 467 38.05 0.63 19.64
N ASP A 468 38.07 1.90 19.24
CA ASP A 468 37.44 2.98 20.01
C ASP A 468 35.91 2.95 19.90
N GLY A 469 35.36 2.63 18.73
CA GLY A 469 33.93 2.43 18.53
C GLY A 469 33.38 1.27 19.37
N VAL A 470 34.10 0.16 19.45
CA VAL A 470 33.74 -1.00 20.28
C VAL A 470 33.78 -0.64 21.77
N LYS A 471 34.85 0.01 22.24
CA LYS A 471 34.94 0.51 23.63
C LYS A 471 33.85 1.53 23.96
N ALA A 472 33.43 2.33 22.98
CA ALA A 472 32.32 3.27 23.16
C ALA A 472 30.97 2.55 23.32
N VAL A 473 30.76 1.40 22.67
CA VAL A 473 29.58 0.54 22.90
C VAL A 473 29.64 -0.09 24.30
N GLU A 474 30.79 -0.64 24.69
CA GLU A 474 31.00 -1.25 26.02
C GLU A 474 30.78 -0.26 27.17
N SER A 475 31.26 0.97 27.02
CA SER A 475 31.05 2.05 27.99
C SER A 475 29.64 2.66 27.96
N GLY A 476 28.77 2.21 27.05
CA GLY A 476 27.39 2.69 26.92
C GLY A 476 27.24 4.06 26.24
N LYS A 477 28.30 4.59 25.64
CA LYS A 477 28.29 5.85 24.88
C LYS A 477 27.72 5.69 23.46
N LEU A 478 27.83 4.48 22.90
CA LEU A 478 27.15 4.07 21.66
C LEU A 478 26.18 2.92 21.95
N SER A 479 25.05 2.89 21.23
CA SER A 479 24.07 1.80 21.34
C SER A 479 24.48 0.58 20.52
N ALA A 480 25.14 0.82 19.39
CA ALA A 480 25.77 -0.20 18.57
C ALA A 480 26.88 0.42 17.72
N THR A 481 27.77 -0.41 17.16
CA THR A 481 28.64 0.01 16.07
C THR A 481 28.72 -1.06 14.99
N VAL A 482 28.75 -0.64 13.73
CA VAL A 482 28.99 -1.53 12.60
C VAL A 482 30.51 -1.68 12.44
N ALA A 483 31.05 -2.80 12.91
CA ALA A 483 32.43 -3.19 12.73
C ALA A 483 32.66 -3.63 11.28
N GLN A 484 33.41 -2.79 10.57
CA GLN A 484 33.98 -3.19 9.29
C GLN A 484 35.04 -4.27 9.54
N MET A 485 35.39 -5.01 8.49
CA MET A 485 36.50 -5.97 8.53
C MET A 485 37.63 -5.47 7.62
N PRO A 486 38.43 -4.46 8.03
CA PRO A 486 39.45 -3.85 7.18
C PRO A 486 40.43 -4.87 6.61
N ASP A 487 40.82 -5.86 7.42
CA ASP A 487 41.72 -6.93 7.00
C ASP A 487 41.12 -7.77 5.86
N LYS A 488 39.82 -8.08 5.93
CA LYS A 488 39.14 -8.81 4.84
C LYS A 488 39.00 -7.95 3.59
N ILE A 489 38.68 -6.67 3.75
CA ILE A 489 38.59 -5.73 2.62
C ILE A 489 39.95 -5.62 1.92
N GLY A 490 41.03 -5.50 2.70
CA GLY A 490 42.40 -5.48 2.20
C GLY A 490 42.78 -6.78 1.49
N MET A 491 42.51 -7.95 2.09
CA MET A 491 42.77 -9.25 1.47
C MET A 491 42.01 -9.43 0.16
N ILE A 492 40.73 -9.08 0.12
CA ILE A 492 39.92 -9.14 -1.11
C ILE A 492 40.49 -8.20 -2.18
N GLY A 493 40.96 -7.01 -1.80
CA GLY A 493 41.62 -6.08 -2.71
C GLY A 493 42.89 -6.67 -3.35
N VAL A 494 43.75 -7.29 -2.54
CA VAL A 494 44.99 -7.93 -3.01
C VAL A 494 44.71 -9.15 -3.89
N ASP A 495 43.78 -10.03 -3.46
CA ASP A 495 43.38 -11.22 -4.23
C ASP A 495 42.73 -10.85 -5.57
N THR A 496 41.92 -9.79 -5.59
CA THR A 496 41.32 -9.27 -6.83
C THR A 496 42.41 -8.74 -7.77
N ALA A 497 43.41 -8.02 -7.26
CA ALA A 497 44.53 -7.54 -8.06
C ALA A 497 45.38 -8.68 -8.65
N ASP A 498 45.67 -9.72 -7.87
CA ASP A 498 46.42 -10.90 -8.32
C ASP A 498 45.66 -11.66 -9.43
N LYS A 499 44.34 -11.85 -9.28
CA LYS A 499 43.49 -12.48 -10.32
C LYS A 499 43.46 -11.68 -11.62
N VAL A 500 43.40 -10.35 -11.53
CA VAL A 500 43.48 -9.48 -12.71
C VAL A 500 44.84 -9.62 -13.41
N LEU A 501 45.94 -9.65 -12.66
CA LEU A 501 47.29 -9.83 -13.22
C LEU A 501 47.46 -11.19 -13.92
N LYS A 502 46.73 -12.22 -13.47
CA LYS A 502 46.69 -13.55 -14.08
C LYS A 502 45.71 -13.66 -15.26
N GLY A 503 45.02 -12.57 -15.62
CA GLY A 503 44.07 -12.54 -16.73
C GLY A 503 42.71 -13.18 -16.43
N GLU A 504 42.41 -13.43 -15.14
CA GLU A 504 41.15 -14.02 -14.71
C GLU A 504 40.02 -12.97 -14.65
N LYS A 505 38.77 -13.42 -14.88
CA LYS A 505 37.60 -12.55 -14.74
C LYS A 505 37.27 -12.34 -13.26
N VAL A 506 37.27 -11.09 -12.81
CA VAL A 506 36.88 -10.69 -11.45
C VAL A 506 35.51 -10.03 -11.43
N GLN A 507 34.81 -10.18 -10.30
CA GLN A 507 33.50 -9.56 -10.08
C GLN A 507 33.66 -8.06 -9.78
N ALA A 508 32.74 -7.25 -10.30
CA ALA A 508 32.77 -5.79 -10.11
C ALA A 508 32.39 -5.35 -8.68
N ILE A 509 31.70 -6.21 -7.93
CA ILE A 509 31.23 -5.95 -6.57
C ILE A 509 31.46 -7.21 -5.74
N ASN A 510 32.30 -7.10 -4.70
CA ASN A 510 32.51 -8.15 -3.72
C ASN A 510 31.83 -7.75 -2.40
N PRO A 511 30.71 -8.39 -2.00
CA PRO A 511 30.09 -8.10 -0.71
C PRO A 511 31.01 -8.54 0.43
N VAL A 512 31.11 -7.70 1.47
CA VAL A 512 31.88 -8.01 2.67
C VAL A 512 30.93 -8.06 3.85
N ASP A 513 30.96 -9.17 4.58
CA ASP A 513 30.15 -9.33 5.78
C ASP A 513 30.53 -8.28 6.84
N LEU A 514 29.54 -7.55 7.30
CA LEU A 514 29.68 -6.59 8.40
C LEU A 514 29.27 -7.26 9.71
N LYS A 515 29.96 -6.91 10.80
CA LYS A 515 29.56 -7.33 12.15
C LYS A 515 28.90 -6.17 12.87
N LEU A 516 27.67 -6.35 13.32
CA LEU A 516 27.04 -5.41 14.24
C LEU A 516 27.49 -5.74 15.67
N VAL A 517 28.15 -4.80 16.30
CA VAL A 517 28.56 -4.87 17.71
C VAL A 517 27.53 -4.09 18.51
N THR A 518 26.73 -4.78 19.31
CA THR A 518 25.79 -4.19 20.26
C THR A 518 26.32 -4.36 21.69
N LYS A 519 25.72 -3.64 22.63
CA LYS A 519 26.01 -3.77 24.06
C LYS A 519 25.74 -5.18 24.60
#